data_AF-A0A2E9U4A8-F1
#
_entry.id   AF-A0A2E9U4A8-F1
#
_cell.length_a   1.000
_cell.length_b   1.000
_cell.length_c   1.000
_cell.angle_alpha   90.00
_cell.angle_beta   90.00
_cell.angle_gamma   90.00
#
_symmetry.space_group_name_H-M   'P 1'
#
loop_
_entity.id
_entity.type
_entity.pdbx_description
1 polymer ?
#
loop_
_entity_poly.entity_id
_entity_poly.type
_entity_poly.pdbx_seq_one_letter_code
_entity_poly.pdbx_strand_id
1 'polypeptide(L)'
;MIMRWVCENCKRKWIYPVKKCIYCKADIKEETSRKLKVVGFTKVNVPSVMHPITPYNILILEDDNQNRIPRKTMKDYNIGDYYEEMPATKEPSVSIVKIKYDIDRAVEDALYLINDLDVDKKSKILIKPNMMAAAYPYLAVTTNPKTVSAIIKYLIKHGAKKENIVVAEQSIYAPIEAALKKTGFGLLCKEQGINFVDISKSEFVEKEFEGFKVKITKEIFDKDLIINVPVLKTHLLFGISGAFENMSRLIASDDLLKIEQLTKERKIDLNDTIVKLRKILPKYLTVGDGSIGMEGNGPLKGAPAFLSYILASKDPVAHDAVFHELGLFLRKAKYLEAASKLDLGESNIEKIEVVGNEIKATARELKPAIGSKLMENN
;
A
#
# COMPACT_ATOMS: atom_id res chain seq x y z
N MET A 1 -1.84 5.96 18.39
CA MET A 1 -1.55 4.98 19.50
C MET A 1 -0.06 4.96 19.84
N ILE A 2 0.33 4.64 21.08
CA ILE A 2 1.72 4.31 21.49
C ILE A 2 1.80 2.84 21.88
N MET A 3 2.89 2.18 21.49
CA MET A 3 3.21 0.79 21.84
C MET A 3 4.62 0.70 22.42
N ARG A 4 4.80 -0.14 23.44
CA ARG A 4 6.09 -0.48 24.02
C ARG A 4 6.19 -1.98 24.26
N TRP A 5 7.39 -2.50 24.05
CA TRP A 5 7.77 -3.84 24.47
C TRP A 5 8.38 -3.71 25.85
N VAL A 6 7.75 -4.28 26.87
CA VAL A 6 8.11 -4.08 28.28
C VAL A 6 8.61 -5.41 28.85
N CYS A 7 9.81 -5.40 29.44
CA CYS A 7 10.31 -6.58 30.11
C CYS A 7 9.49 -6.89 31.36
N GLU A 8 9.05 -8.14 31.49
CA GLU A 8 8.21 -8.56 32.62
C GLU A 8 8.97 -8.53 33.95
N ASN A 9 10.30 -8.74 33.92
CA ASN A 9 11.16 -8.72 35.10
C ASN A 9 11.67 -7.30 35.43
N CYS A 10 12.54 -6.72 34.59
CA CYS A 10 13.21 -5.44 34.91
C CYS A 10 12.46 -4.18 34.44
N LYS A 11 11.26 -4.32 33.87
CA LYS A 11 10.35 -3.22 33.44
C LYS A 11 10.93 -2.24 32.41
N ARG A 12 12.11 -2.52 31.84
CA ARG A 12 12.68 -1.75 30.72
C ARG A 12 11.75 -1.81 29.52
N LYS A 13 11.67 -0.70 28.79
CA LYS A 13 10.78 -0.53 27.64
C LYS A 13 11.59 -0.32 26.37
N TRP A 14 11.13 -0.92 25.27
CA TRP A 14 11.67 -0.71 23.92
C TRP A 14 10.61 -0.12 23.01
N ILE A 15 11.05 0.70 22.06
CA ILE A 15 10.20 1.33 21.04
C ILE A 15 10.04 0.45 19.78
N TYR A 16 10.80 -0.65 19.70
CA TYR A 16 10.81 -1.60 18.60
C TYR A 16 10.63 -3.04 19.15
N PRO A 17 10.14 -3.97 18.32
CA PRO A 17 9.91 -5.35 18.74
C PRO A 17 11.18 -6.03 19.24
N VAL A 18 11.11 -6.61 20.45
CA VAL A 18 12.16 -7.44 21.04
C VAL A 18 11.55 -8.73 21.57
N LYS A 19 12.14 -9.89 21.22
CA LYS A 19 11.60 -11.21 21.61
C LYS A 19 11.86 -11.56 23.08
N LYS A 20 12.99 -11.11 23.62
CA LYS A 20 13.41 -11.29 25.02
C LYS A 20 14.10 -10.01 25.48
N CYS A 21 14.09 -9.77 26.78
CA CYS A 21 14.83 -8.65 27.36
C CYS A 21 16.33 -8.77 27.02
N ILE A 22 16.89 -7.72 26.42
CA ILE A 22 18.31 -7.69 26.01
C ILE A 22 19.22 -7.93 27.22
N TYR A 23 18.82 -7.45 28.40
CA TYR A 23 19.61 -7.44 29.62
C TYR A 23 19.40 -8.67 30.50
N CYS A 24 18.16 -8.97 30.90
CA CYS A 24 17.88 -10.07 31.85
C CYS A 24 17.29 -11.32 31.19
N LYS A 25 17.16 -11.34 29.85
CA LYS A 25 16.65 -12.47 29.04
C LYS A 25 15.22 -12.94 29.38
N ALA A 26 14.52 -12.24 30.27
CA ALA A 26 13.12 -12.50 30.59
C ALA A 26 12.19 -12.19 29.41
N ASP A 27 10.96 -12.66 29.52
CA ASP A 27 9.90 -12.40 28.57
C ASP A 27 9.52 -10.92 28.46
N ILE A 28 8.95 -10.61 27.31
CA ILE A 28 8.54 -9.27 26.91
C ILE A 28 7.03 -9.28 26.70
N LYS A 29 6.36 -8.32 27.32
CA LYS A 29 4.93 -8.06 27.12
C LYS A 29 4.74 -6.81 26.27
N GLU A 30 3.75 -6.83 25.40
CA GLU A 30 3.33 -5.65 24.65
C GLU A 30 2.38 -4.79 25.50
N GLU A 31 2.73 -3.51 25.63
CA GLU A 31 1.92 -2.48 26.27
C GLU A 31 1.46 -1.50 25.19
N THR A 32 0.15 -1.28 25.09
CA THR A 32 -0.44 -0.38 24.09
C THR A 32 -1.40 0.60 24.73
N SER A 33 -1.42 1.83 24.22
CA SER A 33 -2.36 2.84 24.65
C SER A 33 -2.75 3.80 23.53
N ARG A 34 -4.04 4.09 23.43
CA ARG A 34 -4.63 5.01 22.44
C ARG A 34 -4.96 6.37 23.03
N LYS A 35 -4.96 6.52 24.36
CA LYS A 35 -5.23 7.78 25.05
C LYS A 35 -3.96 8.61 25.06
N LEU A 36 -3.84 9.54 24.13
CA LEU A 36 -2.65 10.35 23.97
C LEU A 36 -2.94 11.80 24.36
N LYS A 37 -2.07 12.38 25.18
CA LYS A 37 -2.10 13.81 25.52
C LYS A 37 -0.92 14.52 24.91
N VAL A 38 -1.14 15.75 24.46
CA VAL A 38 -0.07 16.65 24.04
C VAL A 38 0.62 17.20 25.29
N VAL A 39 1.88 16.83 25.50
CA VAL A 39 2.69 17.30 26.65
C VAL A 39 3.75 18.33 26.25
N GLY A 40 3.88 18.59 24.95
CA GLY A 40 4.75 19.61 24.39
C GLY A 40 4.62 19.67 22.88
N PHE A 41 5.05 20.77 22.27
CA PHE A 41 5.15 20.87 20.83
C PHE A 41 6.23 21.89 20.42
N THR A 42 6.66 21.80 19.17
CA THR A 42 7.46 22.84 18.51
C THR A 42 6.95 23.06 17.10
N LYS A 43 7.07 24.29 16.60
CA LYS A 43 6.67 24.67 15.25
C LYS A 43 7.90 24.74 14.35
N VAL A 44 7.87 23.99 13.26
CA VAL A 44 8.93 23.96 12.26
C VAL A 44 8.53 24.84 11.09
N ASN A 45 9.31 25.90 10.87
CA ASN A 45 9.08 26.88 9.80
C ASN A 45 10.08 26.74 8.64
N VAL A 46 11.11 25.91 8.81
CA VAL A 46 12.17 25.72 7.81
C VAL A 46 11.94 24.40 7.08
N PRO A 47 11.78 24.41 5.75
CA PRO A 47 11.62 23.18 4.98
C PRO A 47 12.93 22.38 4.96
N SER A 48 12.81 21.09 4.69
CA SER A 48 13.96 20.20 4.48
C SER A 48 13.76 19.42 3.18
N VAL A 49 14.83 18.84 2.64
CA VAL A 49 14.76 17.99 1.44
C VAL A 49 13.73 16.86 1.61
N MET A 50 13.66 16.27 2.81
CA MET A 50 12.72 15.19 3.12
C MET A 50 11.30 15.67 3.38
N HIS A 51 11.10 16.98 3.57
CA HIS A 51 9.80 17.56 3.88
C HIS A 51 9.74 19.05 3.49
N PRO A 52 9.26 19.35 2.28
CA PRO A 52 9.26 20.71 1.75
C PRO A 52 8.08 21.57 2.24
N ILE A 53 7.02 20.96 2.78
CA ILE A 53 5.81 21.69 3.20
C ILE A 53 5.98 22.19 4.64
N THR A 54 5.96 23.51 4.82
CA THR A 54 6.00 24.21 6.11
C THR A 54 5.02 25.39 6.11
N PRO A 55 4.58 25.88 7.28
CA PRO A 55 4.92 25.41 8.63
C PRO A 55 4.16 24.15 9.05
N TYR A 56 4.75 23.37 9.96
CA TYR A 56 4.09 22.22 10.61
C TYR A 56 4.48 22.13 12.08
N ASN A 57 3.71 21.39 12.88
CA ASN A 57 3.98 21.14 14.28
C ASN A 57 4.55 19.74 14.51
N ILE A 58 5.50 19.62 15.44
CA ILE A 58 5.93 18.34 16.03
C ILE A 58 5.41 18.33 17.46
N LEU A 59 4.42 17.47 17.72
CA LEU A 59 3.88 17.22 19.05
C LEU A 59 4.72 16.16 19.77
N ILE A 60 4.85 16.29 21.07
CA ILE A 60 5.22 15.19 21.98
C ILE A 60 3.93 14.67 22.58
N LEU A 61 3.57 13.45 22.19
CA LEU A 61 2.40 12.75 22.71
C LEU A 61 2.83 11.84 23.85
N GLU A 62 2.11 11.85 24.96
CA GLU A 62 2.30 10.98 26.11
C GLU A 62 1.06 10.10 26.31
N ASP A 63 1.27 8.81 26.58
CA ASP A 63 0.19 7.90 26.98
C ASP A 63 0.03 7.79 28.52
N ASP A 64 -0.99 7.06 28.95
CA ASP A 64 -1.27 6.75 30.36
C ASP A 64 -0.16 5.95 31.07
N ASN A 65 0.74 5.32 30.31
CA ASN A 65 1.90 4.60 30.83
C ASN A 65 3.20 5.46 30.79
N GLN A 66 3.05 6.78 30.65
CA GLN A 66 4.15 7.77 30.58
C GLN A 66 5.11 7.55 29.41
N ASN A 67 4.69 6.84 28.37
CA ASN A 67 5.48 6.64 27.17
C ASN A 67 5.30 7.85 26.25
N ARG A 68 6.41 8.39 25.72
CA ARG A 68 6.39 9.56 24.82
C ARG A 68 6.74 9.22 23.38
N ILE A 69 6.08 9.87 22.42
CA ILE A 69 6.43 9.75 21.00
C ILE A 69 6.25 11.08 20.26
N PRO A 70 7.14 11.42 19.30
CA PRO A 70 6.91 12.55 18.42
C PRO A 70 5.83 12.23 17.39
N ARG A 71 4.98 13.22 17.08
CA ARG A 71 3.98 13.18 16.00
C ARG A 71 4.03 14.47 15.20
N LYS A 72 4.16 14.35 13.88
CA LYS A 72 4.06 15.48 12.96
C LYS A 72 2.60 15.72 12.57
N THR A 73 2.16 16.97 12.54
CA THR A 73 0.82 17.41 12.13
C THR A 73 0.87 18.83 11.57
N MET A 74 -0.05 19.16 10.67
CA MET A 74 -0.29 20.52 10.19
C MET A 74 -1.27 21.29 11.08
N LYS A 75 -1.97 20.60 11.99
CA LYS A 75 -2.94 21.21 12.90
C LYS A 75 -2.22 21.81 14.11
N ASP A 76 -2.78 22.89 14.64
CA ASP A 76 -2.35 23.47 15.90
C ASP A 76 -2.99 22.72 17.08
N TYR A 77 -2.23 22.57 18.17
CA TYR A 77 -2.64 21.92 19.42
C TYR A 77 -2.06 22.69 20.60
N ASN A 78 -2.73 22.64 21.75
CA ASN A 78 -2.26 23.15 23.01
C ASN A 78 -1.76 22.01 23.92
N ILE A 79 -0.90 22.34 24.87
CA ILE A 79 -0.51 21.39 25.93
C ILE A 79 -1.75 21.04 26.75
N GLY A 80 -1.99 19.75 26.97
CA GLY A 80 -3.16 19.23 27.65
C GLY A 80 -4.25 18.70 26.71
N ASP A 81 -4.22 19.08 25.42
CA ASP A 81 -5.16 18.55 24.43
C ASP A 81 -5.01 17.03 24.27
N TYR A 82 -6.13 16.35 24.02
CA TYR A 82 -6.12 14.95 23.63
C TYR A 82 -5.88 14.81 22.13
N TYR A 83 -5.07 13.81 21.77
CA TYR A 83 -4.81 13.41 20.40
C TYR A 83 -5.46 12.06 20.12
N GLU A 84 -6.48 12.04 19.28
CA GLU A 84 -7.20 10.83 18.92
C GLU A 84 -7.07 10.54 17.43
N GLU A 85 -6.72 9.30 17.10
CA GLU A 85 -6.80 8.77 15.74
C GLU A 85 -8.10 7.98 15.63
N MET A 86 -9.09 8.59 14.98
CA MET A 86 -10.37 7.94 14.73
C MET A 86 -10.35 7.24 13.37
N PRO A 87 -11.00 6.06 13.26
CA PRO A 87 -11.29 5.46 11.97
C PRO A 87 -12.13 6.37 11.07
N ALA A 88 -12.11 6.09 9.77
CA ALA A 88 -12.91 6.77 8.78
C ALA A 88 -14.41 6.62 9.07
N THR A 89 -15.15 7.69 8.87
CA THR A 89 -16.60 7.79 9.11
C THR A 89 -17.40 7.93 7.81
N LYS A 90 -16.70 8.19 6.69
CA LYS A 90 -17.26 8.43 5.37
C LYS A 90 -16.46 7.64 4.34
N GLU A 91 -17.08 7.43 3.20
CA GLU A 91 -16.42 6.88 2.02
C GLU A 91 -16.50 7.90 0.87
N PRO A 92 -15.50 7.96 -0.01
CA PRO A 92 -14.30 7.13 0.00
C PRO A 92 -13.27 7.61 1.03
N SER A 93 -12.61 6.65 1.68
CA SER A 93 -11.60 6.90 2.70
C SER A 93 -10.25 6.28 2.36
N VAL A 94 -9.18 6.92 2.84
CA VAL A 94 -7.81 6.44 2.70
C VAL A 94 -7.07 6.58 4.02
N SER A 95 -6.50 5.48 4.53
CA SER A 95 -5.59 5.54 5.67
C SER A 95 -4.14 5.68 5.23
N ILE A 96 -3.41 6.59 5.86
CA ILE A 96 -1.96 6.73 5.72
C ILE A 96 -1.34 6.39 7.06
N VAL A 97 -0.49 5.37 7.13
CA VAL A 97 0.15 4.96 8.38
C VAL A 97 1.65 4.84 8.21
N LYS A 98 2.41 5.68 8.91
CA LYS A 98 3.87 5.61 8.90
C LYS A 98 4.38 4.31 9.54
N ILE A 99 5.26 3.62 8.83
CA ILE A 99 6.05 2.51 9.34
C ILE A 99 7.19 3.11 10.16
N LYS A 100 7.18 2.86 11.47
CA LYS A 100 8.26 3.27 12.38
C LYS A 100 9.28 2.15 12.56
N TYR A 101 8.91 1.12 13.31
CA TYR A 101 9.78 -0.01 13.66
C TYR A 101 9.16 -1.36 13.33
N ASP A 102 7.85 -1.40 13.13
CA ASP A 102 7.10 -2.63 12.93
C ASP A 102 6.07 -2.45 11.81
N ILE A 103 6.21 -3.26 10.77
CA ILE A 103 5.32 -3.26 9.61
C ILE A 103 4.03 -4.01 9.89
N ASP A 104 4.06 -5.02 10.76
CA ASP A 104 2.87 -5.78 11.16
C ASP A 104 1.86 -4.81 11.79
N ARG A 105 2.37 -3.93 12.68
CA ARG A 105 1.56 -2.89 13.28
C ARG A 105 1.06 -1.84 12.29
N ALA A 106 1.92 -1.37 11.39
CA ALA A 106 1.52 -0.34 10.43
C ALA A 106 0.38 -0.82 9.52
N VAL A 107 0.41 -2.10 9.11
CA VAL A 107 -0.69 -2.73 8.35
C VAL A 107 -1.94 -2.87 9.22
N GLU A 108 -1.81 -3.33 10.47
CA GLU A 108 -2.95 -3.46 11.39
C GLU A 108 -3.64 -2.11 11.64
N ASP A 109 -2.87 -1.04 11.85
CA ASP A 109 -3.39 0.32 12.01
C ASP A 109 -4.05 0.83 10.72
N ALA A 110 -3.44 0.58 9.54
CA ALA A 110 -3.99 1.03 8.27
C ALA A 110 -5.35 0.39 7.99
N LEU A 111 -5.49 -0.91 8.24
CA LEU A 111 -6.73 -1.67 8.07
C LEU A 111 -7.78 -1.27 9.11
N TYR A 112 -7.39 -1.12 10.38
CA TYR A 112 -8.29 -0.63 11.44
C TYR A 112 -8.88 0.75 11.10
N LEU A 113 -8.06 1.67 10.57
CA LEU A 113 -8.48 3.04 10.29
C LEU A 113 -9.50 3.16 9.17
N ILE A 114 -9.56 2.23 8.22
CA ILE A 114 -10.59 2.24 7.16
C ILE A 114 -11.82 1.40 7.52
N ASN A 115 -11.95 1.00 8.81
CA ASN A 115 -13.06 0.20 9.34
C ASN A 115 -13.37 -1.02 8.48
N ASP A 116 -12.33 -1.68 7.98
CA ASP A 116 -12.51 -2.69 6.97
C ASP A 116 -11.81 -3.96 7.37
N LEU A 117 -12.62 -4.98 7.62
CA LEU A 117 -12.48 -6.35 7.13
C LEU A 117 -13.52 -7.19 7.87
N ASP A 118 -14.68 -7.41 7.24
CA ASP A 118 -15.62 -8.44 7.69
C ASP A 118 -15.16 -9.79 7.14
N VAL A 119 -14.38 -10.49 7.95
CA VAL A 119 -13.74 -11.74 7.58
C VAL A 119 -14.07 -12.79 8.63
N ASP A 120 -14.43 -13.98 8.16
CA ASP A 120 -14.74 -15.12 9.01
C ASP A 120 -14.00 -16.38 8.56
N LYS A 121 -14.35 -17.51 9.18
CA LYS A 121 -13.74 -18.81 8.88
C LYS A 121 -14.09 -19.35 7.49
N LYS A 122 -15.07 -18.78 6.79
CA LYS A 122 -15.55 -19.21 5.46
C LYS A 122 -15.05 -18.30 4.35
N SER A 123 -14.66 -17.05 4.65
CA SER A 123 -14.15 -16.09 3.69
C SER A 123 -13.00 -16.69 2.85
N LYS A 124 -13.17 -16.70 1.53
CA LYS A 124 -12.14 -17.01 0.53
C LYS A 124 -11.39 -15.75 0.16
N ILE A 125 -10.08 -15.74 0.41
CA ILE A 125 -9.27 -14.53 0.37
C ILE A 125 -8.14 -14.70 -0.63
N LEU A 126 -8.02 -13.76 -1.56
CA LEU A 126 -6.89 -13.68 -2.48
C LEU A 126 -6.08 -12.42 -2.18
N ILE A 127 -4.79 -12.61 -1.93
CA ILE A 127 -3.82 -11.51 -1.77
C ILE A 127 -2.97 -11.43 -3.04
N LYS A 128 -3.04 -10.30 -3.73
CA LYS A 128 -2.31 -10.03 -4.98
C LYS A 128 -1.16 -9.04 -4.75
N PRO A 129 0.07 -9.51 -4.48
CA PRO A 129 1.24 -8.62 -4.44
C PRO A 129 1.60 -8.08 -5.83
N ASN A 130 2.63 -7.26 -5.91
CA ASN A 130 3.32 -6.91 -7.15
C ASN A 130 4.52 -7.83 -7.35
N MET A 131 4.51 -8.69 -8.37
CA MET A 131 5.64 -9.58 -8.70
C MET A 131 5.81 -9.77 -10.22
N MET A 132 6.10 -8.70 -10.95
CA MET A 132 6.21 -8.75 -12.41
C MET A 132 7.51 -9.38 -12.95
N ALA A 133 8.58 -9.35 -12.15
CA ALA A 133 9.91 -9.82 -12.54
C ALA A 133 10.67 -10.39 -11.33
N ALA A 134 11.73 -11.16 -11.61
CA ALA A 134 12.64 -11.66 -10.59
C ALA A 134 13.51 -10.51 -10.04
N ALA A 135 13.07 -9.90 -8.95
CA ALA A 135 13.75 -8.80 -8.28
C ALA A 135 13.74 -8.97 -6.76
N TYR A 136 14.77 -8.46 -6.10
CA TYR A 136 14.79 -8.42 -4.65
C TYR A 136 13.88 -7.29 -4.14
N PRO A 137 13.14 -7.48 -3.02
CA PRO A 137 12.22 -6.46 -2.50
C PRO A 137 12.86 -5.10 -2.20
N TYR A 138 14.14 -5.05 -1.81
CA TYR A 138 14.85 -3.79 -1.53
C TYR A 138 15.08 -2.92 -2.78
N LEU A 139 14.86 -3.46 -3.98
CA LEU A 139 14.88 -2.68 -5.22
C LEU A 139 13.54 -1.99 -5.50
N ALA A 140 12.52 -2.21 -4.66
CA ALA A 140 11.16 -1.69 -4.82
C ALA A 140 10.48 -2.04 -6.15
N VAL A 141 10.97 -3.06 -6.85
CA VAL A 141 10.33 -3.60 -8.06
C VAL A 141 9.16 -4.52 -7.69
N THR A 142 9.22 -5.16 -6.54
CA THR A 142 8.23 -6.14 -6.05
C THR A 142 7.80 -5.79 -4.64
N THR A 143 6.58 -6.16 -4.26
CA THR A 143 6.05 -5.94 -2.92
C THR A 143 6.94 -6.59 -1.87
N ASN A 144 7.14 -5.90 -0.75
CA ASN A 144 7.84 -6.44 0.40
C ASN A 144 7.07 -7.63 0.99
N PRO A 145 7.66 -8.84 1.04
CA PRO A 145 7.00 -10.01 1.61
C PRO A 145 6.54 -9.81 3.06
N LYS A 146 7.18 -8.90 3.81
CA LYS A 146 6.75 -8.57 5.18
C LYS A 146 5.39 -7.87 5.20
N THR A 147 5.05 -7.07 4.19
CA THR A 147 3.72 -6.45 4.07
C THR A 147 2.65 -7.51 3.86
N VAL A 148 2.91 -8.48 2.97
CA VAL A 148 1.98 -9.60 2.75
C VAL A 148 1.88 -10.50 3.97
N SER A 149 3.00 -10.78 4.65
CA SER A 149 3.02 -11.48 5.94
C SER A 149 2.14 -10.78 6.99
N ALA A 150 2.27 -9.46 7.11
CA ALA A 150 1.49 -8.66 8.05
C ALA A 150 -0.02 -8.76 7.76
N ILE A 151 -0.41 -8.70 6.48
CA ILE A 151 -1.80 -8.88 6.05
C ILE A 151 -2.30 -10.28 6.42
N ILE A 152 -1.54 -11.35 6.13
CA ILE A 152 -1.94 -12.72 6.47
C ILE A 152 -2.14 -12.88 7.97
N LYS A 153 -1.20 -12.39 8.79
CA LYS A 153 -1.31 -12.41 10.26
C LYS A 153 -2.53 -11.65 10.74
N TYR A 154 -2.80 -10.47 10.17
CA TYR A 154 -3.98 -9.68 10.49
C TYR A 154 -5.26 -10.47 10.19
N LEU A 155 -5.38 -11.06 9.00
CA LEU A 155 -6.56 -11.83 8.60
C LEU A 155 -6.82 -13.02 9.52
N ILE A 156 -5.78 -13.81 9.83
CA ILE A 156 -5.90 -14.96 10.75
C ILE A 156 -6.32 -14.50 12.15
N LYS A 157 -5.74 -13.40 12.65
CA LYS A 157 -6.12 -12.80 13.94
C LYS A 157 -7.59 -12.39 13.99
N HIS A 158 -8.17 -12.00 12.85
CA HIS A 158 -9.57 -11.59 12.72
C HIS A 158 -10.51 -12.74 12.31
N GLY A 159 -10.04 -14.00 12.32
CA GLY A 159 -10.90 -15.18 12.18
C GLY A 159 -10.80 -15.90 10.83
N ALA A 160 -10.01 -15.38 9.88
CA ALA A 160 -9.75 -16.06 8.62
C ALA A 160 -9.07 -17.41 8.87
N LYS A 161 -9.48 -18.40 8.09
CA LYS A 161 -8.80 -19.69 8.05
C LYS A 161 -7.65 -19.64 7.03
N LYS A 162 -6.48 -20.10 7.47
CA LYS A 162 -5.25 -20.11 6.67
C LYS A 162 -5.44 -20.85 5.34
N GLU A 163 -6.19 -21.95 5.35
CA GLU A 163 -6.52 -22.75 4.17
C GLU A 163 -7.37 -22.01 3.12
N ASN A 164 -8.04 -20.91 3.49
CA ASN A 164 -8.85 -20.09 2.58
C ASN A 164 -8.10 -18.85 2.06
N ILE A 165 -6.85 -18.63 2.50
CA ILE A 165 -6.01 -17.53 2.05
C ILE A 165 -5.07 -18.05 0.98
N VAL A 166 -5.05 -17.39 -0.17
CA VAL A 166 -4.07 -17.64 -1.25
C VAL A 166 -3.32 -16.36 -1.58
N VAL A 167 -2.03 -16.51 -1.93
CA VAL A 167 -1.25 -15.45 -2.58
C VAL A 167 -1.23 -15.74 -4.06
N ALA A 168 -1.66 -14.81 -4.91
CA ALA A 168 -1.77 -15.07 -6.35
C ALA A 168 -1.10 -13.97 -7.17
N GLU A 169 -0.20 -14.36 -8.07
CA GLU A 169 0.43 -13.45 -9.03
C GLU A 169 0.98 -14.21 -10.24
N GLN A 170 1.28 -13.50 -11.33
CA GLN A 170 2.05 -14.01 -12.46
C GLN A 170 3.31 -13.16 -12.71
N SER A 171 4.35 -13.80 -13.19
CA SER A 171 5.58 -13.15 -13.63
C SER A 171 5.58 -13.03 -15.14
N ILE A 172 5.82 -11.82 -15.66
CA ILE A 172 5.77 -11.54 -17.10
C ILE A 172 7.16 -11.61 -17.74
N TYR A 173 8.20 -11.16 -17.01
CA TYR A 173 9.56 -11.01 -17.55
C TYR A 173 10.56 -12.03 -16.98
N ALA A 174 10.09 -13.05 -16.27
CA ALA A 174 10.92 -14.14 -15.75
C ALA A 174 10.08 -15.40 -15.49
N PRO A 175 10.68 -16.60 -15.49
CA PRO A 175 10.02 -17.81 -14.97
C PRO A 175 9.52 -17.60 -13.54
N ILE A 176 8.33 -18.13 -13.24
CA ILE A 176 7.65 -17.91 -11.95
C ILE A 176 8.49 -18.42 -10.78
N GLU A 177 9.21 -19.52 -10.94
CA GLU A 177 10.06 -20.11 -9.90
C GLU A 177 11.23 -19.19 -9.54
N ALA A 178 11.83 -18.55 -10.55
CA ALA A 178 12.90 -17.58 -10.35
C ALA A 178 12.37 -16.31 -9.67
N ALA A 179 11.18 -15.86 -10.04
CA ALA A 179 10.51 -14.74 -9.40
C ALA A 179 10.23 -15.05 -7.92
N LEU A 180 9.55 -16.16 -7.61
CA LEU A 180 9.21 -16.59 -6.26
C LEU A 180 10.44 -16.70 -5.34
N LYS A 181 11.56 -17.22 -5.87
CA LYS A 181 12.81 -17.34 -5.12
C LYS A 181 13.40 -15.97 -4.78
N LYS A 182 13.47 -15.06 -5.75
CA LYS A 182 14.17 -13.78 -5.61
C LYS A 182 13.36 -12.72 -4.87
N THR A 183 12.04 -12.75 -5.03
CA THR A 183 11.11 -11.83 -4.35
C THR A 183 10.88 -12.25 -2.90
N GLY A 184 11.10 -13.53 -2.58
CA GLY A 184 10.88 -14.09 -1.24
C GLY A 184 9.45 -14.59 -1.01
N PHE A 185 8.55 -14.47 -1.99
CA PHE A 185 7.19 -14.98 -1.86
C PHE A 185 7.13 -16.50 -1.75
N GLY A 186 8.05 -17.23 -2.40
CA GLY A 186 8.13 -18.68 -2.25
C GLY A 186 8.46 -19.10 -0.81
N LEU A 187 9.41 -18.39 -0.17
CA LEU A 187 9.76 -18.62 1.24
C LEU A 187 8.61 -18.23 2.17
N LEU A 188 8.02 -17.05 1.97
CA LEU A 188 6.88 -16.58 2.75
C LEU A 188 5.73 -17.59 2.74
N CYS A 189 5.31 -18.03 1.55
CA CYS A 189 4.21 -18.97 1.39
C CYS A 189 4.53 -20.30 2.08
N LYS A 190 5.76 -20.81 1.95
CA LYS A 190 6.21 -22.03 2.62
C LYS A 190 6.19 -21.90 4.16
N GLU A 191 6.79 -20.84 4.70
CA GLU A 191 6.88 -20.63 6.16
C GLU A 191 5.52 -20.42 6.80
N GLN A 192 4.63 -19.70 6.11
CA GLN A 192 3.28 -19.45 6.59
C GLN A 192 2.30 -20.55 6.20
N GLY A 193 2.72 -21.56 5.42
CA GLY A 193 1.90 -22.63 4.84
C GLY A 193 0.69 -22.12 4.04
N ILE A 194 0.87 -21.03 3.32
CA ILE A 194 -0.13 -20.42 2.44
C ILE A 194 0.13 -20.90 1.02
N ASN A 195 -0.94 -21.17 0.26
CA ASN A 195 -0.78 -21.57 -1.13
C ASN A 195 -0.45 -20.36 -2.01
N PHE A 196 0.56 -20.53 -2.87
CA PHE A 196 0.82 -19.61 -3.97
C PHE A 196 0.12 -20.11 -5.24
N VAL A 197 -0.67 -19.24 -5.87
CA VAL A 197 -1.35 -19.50 -7.14
C VAL A 197 -0.62 -18.78 -8.26
N ASP A 198 -0.05 -19.57 -9.17
CA ASP A 198 0.53 -19.08 -10.41
C ASP A 198 -0.59 -18.75 -11.42
N ILE A 199 -0.90 -17.46 -11.54
CA ILE A 199 -2.00 -16.99 -12.40
C ILE A 199 -1.78 -17.37 -13.86
N SER A 200 -0.53 -17.51 -14.32
CA SER A 200 -0.24 -17.89 -15.71
C SER A 200 -0.76 -19.29 -16.09
N LYS A 201 -1.00 -20.14 -15.09
CA LYS A 201 -1.54 -21.51 -15.24
C LYS A 201 -3.02 -21.61 -14.89
N SER A 202 -3.67 -20.49 -14.53
CA SER A 202 -5.08 -20.45 -14.18
C SER A 202 -5.98 -20.55 -15.41
N GLU A 203 -7.26 -20.87 -15.20
CA GLU A 203 -8.26 -20.68 -16.23
C GLU A 203 -8.53 -19.19 -16.45
N PHE A 204 -8.67 -18.79 -17.71
CA PHE A 204 -9.03 -17.43 -18.08
C PHE A 204 -10.43 -17.38 -18.70
N VAL A 205 -11.14 -16.29 -18.43
CA VAL A 205 -12.44 -15.96 -19.03
C VAL A 205 -12.31 -14.68 -19.82
N GLU A 206 -12.88 -14.67 -21.03
CA GLU A 206 -12.95 -13.48 -21.85
C GLU A 206 -13.98 -12.49 -21.28
N LYS A 207 -13.57 -11.24 -21.16
CA LYS A 207 -14.40 -10.11 -20.72
C LYS A 207 -14.26 -8.99 -21.74
N GLU A 208 -15.35 -8.26 -21.93
CA GLU A 208 -15.40 -7.13 -22.83
C GLU A 208 -16.13 -5.96 -22.18
N PHE A 209 -15.58 -4.76 -22.35
CA PHE A 209 -16.22 -3.51 -21.94
C PHE A 209 -15.85 -2.40 -22.92
N GLU A 210 -16.84 -1.77 -23.56
CA GLU A 210 -16.64 -0.69 -24.55
C GLU A 210 -15.57 -1.01 -25.61
N GLY A 211 -15.66 -2.20 -26.20
CA GLY A 211 -14.73 -2.70 -27.23
C GLY A 211 -13.35 -3.10 -26.71
N PHE A 212 -13.05 -2.91 -25.43
CA PHE A 212 -11.85 -3.45 -24.79
C PHE A 212 -12.11 -4.90 -24.39
N LYS A 213 -11.45 -5.83 -25.09
CA LYS A 213 -11.64 -7.27 -24.98
C LYS A 213 -10.36 -7.95 -24.49
N VAL A 214 -10.44 -8.63 -23.35
CA VAL A 214 -9.29 -9.29 -22.71
C VAL A 214 -9.70 -10.55 -21.93
N LYS A 215 -8.75 -11.47 -21.79
CA LYS A 215 -8.86 -12.65 -20.93
C LYS A 215 -8.39 -12.32 -19.51
N ILE A 216 -9.25 -12.54 -18.53
CA ILE A 216 -8.98 -12.34 -17.09
C ILE A 216 -9.00 -13.68 -16.36
N THR A 217 -8.09 -13.88 -15.41
CA THR A 217 -8.07 -15.10 -14.59
C THR A 217 -9.38 -15.31 -13.83
N LYS A 218 -9.86 -16.55 -13.77
CA LYS A 218 -11.07 -16.90 -13.01
C LYS A 218 -10.86 -16.85 -11.50
N GLU A 219 -9.62 -16.91 -11.03
CA GLU A 219 -9.23 -16.97 -9.62
C GLU A 219 -9.75 -15.83 -8.74
N ILE A 220 -10.14 -14.70 -9.35
CA ILE A 220 -10.63 -13.52 -8.63
C ILE A 220 -12.15 -13.51 -8.46
N PHE A 221 -12.91 -14.26 -9.28
CA PHE A 221 -14.38 -14.12 -9.29
C PHE A 221 -15.08 -14.96 -8.22
N ASP A 222 -14.41 -15.94 -7.62
CA ASP A 222 -14.93 -16.82 -6.57
C ASP A 222 -14.46 -16.43 -5.16
N LYS A 223 -13.85 -15.24 -5.02
CA LYS A 223 -13.26 -14.75 -3.77
C LYS A 223 -14.20 -13.75 -3.10
N ASP A 224 -14.37 -13.91 -1.79
CA ASP A 224 -15.17 -13.00 -0.97
C ASP A 224 -14.40 -11.71 -0.68
N LEU A 225 -13.06 -11.81 -0.62
CA LEU A 225 -12.17 -10.70 -0.39
C LEU A 225 -10.93 -10.78 -1.29
N ILE A 226 -10.65 -9.68 -1.98
CA ILE A 226 -9.44 -9.50 -2.77
C ILE A 226 -8.65 -8.35 -2.17
N ILE A 227 -7.40 -8.62 -1.81
CA ILE A 227 -6.46 -7.62 -1.29
C ILE A 227 -5.37 -7.39 -2.32
N ASN A 228 -5.43 -6.25 -2.98
CA ASN A 228 -4.42 -5.76 -3.91
C ASN A 228 -3.28 -5.11 -3.12
N VAL A 229 -2.03 -5.55 -3.31
CA VAL A 229 -0.88 -5.07 -2.54
C VAL A 229 0.19 -4.51 -3.47
N PRO A 230 -0.07 -3.36 -4.14
CA PRO A 230 0.88 -2.74 -5.05
C PRO A 230 2.09 -2.20 -4.28
N VAL A 231 3.23 -2.07 -4.97
CA VAL A 231 4.29 -1.16 -4.51
C VAL A 231 3.97 0.23 -5.02
N LEU A 232 4.15 1.24 -4.17
CA LEU A 232 3.95 2.65 -4.56
C LEU A 232 5.16 3.15 -5.37
N LYS A 233 4.96 3.45 -6.65
CA LYS A 233 6.04 3.76 -7.60
C LYS A 233 5.69 4.91 -8.53
N THR A 234 6.70 5.55 -9.10
CA THR A 234 6.55 6.28 -10.37
C THR A 234 6.50 5.32 -11.55
N HIS A 235 5.82 5.71 -12.63
CA HIS A 235 5.64 4.87 -13.81
C HIS A 235 5.74 5.66 -15.11
N LEU A 236 6.52 5.16 -16.08
CA LEU A 236 6.79 5.85 -17.35
C LEU A 236 5.54 6.18 -18.18
N LEU A 237 4.52 5.32 -18.16
CA LEU A 237 3.29 5.50 -18.96
C LEU A 237 2.10 6.12 -18.20
N PHE A 238 1.96 5.81 -16.91
CA PHE A 238 0.83 6.23 -16.08
C PHE A 238 1.16 7.42 -15.16
N GLY A 239 2.42 7.84 -15.08
CA GLY A 239 2.93 8.76 -14.07
C GLY A 239 3.23 8.07 -12.74
N ILE A 240 2.29 7.27 -12.24
CA ILE A 240 2.41 6.47 -11.01
C ILE A 240 1.99 5.01 -11.25
N SER A 241 2.49 4.10 -10.41
CA SER A 241 1.99 2.72 -10.28
C SER A 241 1.52 2.52 -8.84
N GLY A 242 0.36 1.89 -8.73
CA GLY A 242 -0.43 1.80 -7.51
C GLY A 242 -1.56 0.78 -7.70
N ALA A 243 -2.75 1.11 -7.20
CA ALA A 243 -3.91 0.23 -7.17
C ALA A 243 -4.28 -0.29 -8.57
N PHE A 244 -4.43 0.60 -9.55
CA PHE A 244 -4.89 0.25 -10.89
C PHE A 244 -3.87 -0.62 -11.65
N GLU A 245 -2.63 -0.14 -11.77
CA GLU A 245 -1.59 -0.83 -12.57
C GLU A 245 -1.33 -2.23 -12.05
N ASN A 246 -1.35 -2.45 -10.73
CA ASN A 246 -1.07 -3.78 -10.17
C ASN A 246 -2.10 -4.84 -10.60
N MET A 247 -3.35 -4.43 -10.80
CA MET A 247 -4.43 -5.32 -11.22
C MET A 247 -4.35 -5.70 -12.71
N SER A 248 -3.55 -5.01 -13.53
CA SER A 248 -3.32 -5.37 -14.94
C SER A 248 -2.77 -6.78 -15.11
N ARG A 249 -1.98 -7.26 -14.14
CA ARG A 249 -1.44 -8.63 -14.10
C ARG A 249 -2.50 -9.69 -13.73
N LEU A 250 -3.79 -9.40 -13.85
CA LEU A 250 -4.86 -10.41 -13.89
C LEU A 250 -5.22 -10.80 -15.32
N ILE A 251 -4.79 -9.99 -16.30
CA ILE A 251 -4.94 -10.26 -17.73
C ILE A 251 -3.99 -11.40 -18.14
N ALA A 252 -4.41 -12.26 -19.05
CA ALA A 252 -3.55 -13.27 -19.66
C ALA A 252 -2.28 -12.63 -20.25
N SER A 253 -1.13 -13.27 -20.11
CA SER A 253 0.17 -12.71 -20.51
C SER A 253 0.19 -12.24 -21.96
N ASP A 254 -0.40 -13.01 -22.88
CA ASP A 254 -0.42 -12.70 -24.31
C ASP A 254 -1.24 -11.43 -24.61
N ASP A 255 -2.38 -11.26 -23.93
CA ASP A 255 -3.22 -10.07 -24.07
C ASP A 255 -2.53 -8.85 -23.45
N LEU A 256 -1.84 -9.01 -22.31
CA LEU A 256 -1.09 -7.92 -21.68
C LEU A 256 0.08 -7.46 -22.56
N LEU A 257 0.83 -8.39 -23.16
CA LEU A 257 1.90 -8.09 -24.10
C LEU A 257 1.37 -7.42 -25.38
N LYS A 258 0.20 -7.84 -25.88
CA LYS A 258 -0.48 -7.20 -27.00
C LYS A 258 -0.88 -5.75 -26.66
N ILE A 259 -1.42 -5.51 -25.47
CA ILE A 259 -1.73 -4.14 -24.98
C ILE A 259 -0.46 -3.29 -24.91
N GLU A 260 0.64 -3.84 -24.38
CA GLU A 260 1.93 -3.15 -24.32
C GLU A 260 2.42 -2.77 -25.74
N GLN A 261 2.33 -3.70 -26.68
CA GLN A 261 2.70 -3.46 -28.08
C GLN A 261 1.84 -2.39 -28.74
N LEU A 262 0.51 -2.51 -28.65
CA LEU A 262 -0.43 -1.54 -29.25
C LEU A 262 -0.27 -0.14 -28.65
N THR A 263 0.08 -0.05 -27.36
CA THR A 263 0.41 1.21 -26.69
C THR A 263 1.67 1.83 -27.29
N LYS A 264 2.74 1.05 -27.50
CA LYS A 264 3.99 1.53 -28.14
C LYS A 264 3.74 2.00 -29.57
N GLU A 265 2.86 1.31 -30.29
CA GLU A 265 2.41 1.68 -31.65
C GLU A 265 1.41 2.84 -31.67
N ARG A 266 1.02 3.39 -30.50
CA ARG A 266 0.03 4.48 -30.34
C ARG A 266 -1.35 4.14 -30.93
N LYS A 267 -1.71 2.86 -30.99
CA LYS A 267 -3.00 2.38 -31.50
C LYS A 267 -4.09 2.37 -30.42
N ILE A 268 -3.70 2.34 -29.15
CA ILE A 268 -4.60 2.42 -28.00
C ILE A 268 -4.04 3.40 -26.96
N ASP A 269 -4.92 4.01 -26.17
CA ASP A 269 -4.52 4.74 -24.97
C ASP A 269 -4.52 3.80 -23.77
N LEU A 270 -3.35 3.64 -23.15
CA LEU A 270 -3.20 2.79 -21.98
C LEU A 270 -3.95 3.36 -20.76
N ASN A 271 -4.10 4.68 -20.65
CA ASN A 271 -4.86 5.31 -19.56
C ASN A 271 -6.36 5.00 -19.69
N ASP A 272 -6.92 4.98 -20.89
CA ASP A 272 -8.30 4.52 -21.12
C ASP A 272 -8.43 3.02 -20.84
N THR A 273 -7.47 2.23 -21.33
CA THR A 273 -7.44 0.78 -21.19
C THR A 273 -7.46 0.33 -19.73
N ILE A 274 -6.65 0.94 -18.85
CA ILE A 274 -6.60 0.55 -17.43
C ILE A 274 -7.90 0.89 -16.68
N VAL A 275 -8.60 1.93 -17.12
CA VAL A 275 -9.89 2.33 -16.55
C VAL A 275 -10.99 1.36 -16.98
N LYS A 276 -10.99 0.93 -18.25
CA LYS A 276 -11.89 -0.13 -18.75
C LYS A 276 -11.63 -1.47 -18.05
N LEU A 277 -10.37 -1.81 -17.79
CA LEU A 277 -10.04 -2.98 -16.98
C LEU A 277 -10.71 -2.93 -15.59
N ARG A 278 -10.71 -1.76 -14.93
CA ARG A 278 -11.34 -1.64 -13.61
C ARG A 278 -12.84 -1.99 -13.64
N LYS A 279 -13.56 -1.71 -14.72
CA LYS A 279 -14.99 -2.02 -14.88
C LYS A 279 -15.29 -3.52 -14.93
N ILE A 280 -14.37 -4.34 -15.41
CA ILE A 280 -14.55 -5.80 -15.53
C ILE A 280 -14.04 -6.57 -14.31
N LEU A 281 -13.34 -5.90 -13.39
CA LEU A 281 -12.81 -6.50 -12.18
C LEU A 281 -13.80 -6.37 -11.00
N PRO A 282 -13.85 -7.38 -10.11
CA PRO A 282 -14.59 -7.29 -8.85
C PRO A 282 -14.09 -6.14 -7.96
N LYS A 283 -14.81 -5.85 -6.87
CA LYS A 283 -14.33 -4.93 -5.83
C LYS A 283 -13.12 -5.55 -5.11
N TYR A 284 -12.20 -4.71 -4.67
CA TYR A 284 -11.00 -5.13 -3.95
C TYR A 284 -10.56 -4.04 -2.97
N LEU A 285 -9.98 -4.48 -1.86
CA LEU A 285 -9.26 -3.62 -0.93
C LEU A 285 -7.84 -3.42 -1.46
N THR A 286 -7.32 -2.20 -1.42
CA THR A 286 -5.91 -1.95 -1.74
C THR A 286 -5.12 -1.63 -0.48
N VAL A 287 -3.99 -2.30 -0.30
CA VAL A 287 -2.98 -2.03 0.73
C VAL A 287 -1.65 -1.73 0.03
N GLY A 288 -1.42 -0.47 -0.30
CA GLY A 288 -0.19 0.01 -0.92
C GLY A 288 1.02 -0.13 -0.01
N ASP A 289 2.00 -0.91 -0.48
CA ASP A 289 3.30 -1.04 0.14
C ASP A 289 4.18 0.16 -0.20
N GLY A 290 4.26 1.09 0.74
CA GLY A 290 5.23 2.16 0.79
C GLY A 290 6.34 1.90 1.82
N SER A 291 6.66 0.65 2.17
CA SER A 291 7.85 0.39 2.99
C SER A 291 9.11 0.88 2.27
N ILE A 292 9.27 0.44 1.03
CA ILE A 292 10.21 0.98 0.04
C ILE A 292 9.46 1.07 -1.28
N GLY A 293 9.18 2.31 -1.72
CA GLY A 293 8.62 2.60 -3.03
C GLY A 293 9.69 2.83 -4.10
N MET A 294 9.30 3.28 -5.28
CA MET A 294 10.24 3.60 -6.37
C MET A 294 10.00 5.02 -6.92
N GLU A 295 11.08 5.72 -7.20
CA GLU A 295 11.07 7.00 -7.94
C GLU A 295 11.92 6.93 -9.21
N GLY A 296 11.76 7.89 -10.11
CA GLY A 296 12.43 7.92 -11.41
C GLY A 296 11.81 6.95 -12.41
N ASN A 297 12.64 6.23 -13.18
CA ASN A 297 12.20 5.46 -14.34
C ASN A 297 11.60 4.08 -13.99
N GLY A 298 10.57 4.06 -13.14
CA GLY A 298 9.75 2.88 -12.89
C GLY A 298 8.91 2.44 -14.09
N PRO A 299 8.34 1.23 -14.09
CA PRO A 299 8.11 0.38 -12.92
C PRO A 299 9.27 -0.56 -12.55
N LEU A 300 10.32 -0.64 -13.38
CA LEU A 300 11.43 -1.59 -13.19
C LEU A 300 12.80 -0.93 -12.99
N LYS A 301 13.06 0.24 -13.59
CA LYS A 301 14.41 0.83 -13.69
C LYS A 301 14.57 2.11 -12.84
N GLY A 302 13.66 2.35 -11.90
CA GLY A 302 13.74 3.47 -10.98
C GLY A 302 14.69 3.22 -9.81
N ALA A 303 14.87 4.24 -8.98
CA ALA A 303 15.62 4.17 -7.73
C ALA A 303 14.67 3.84 -6.56
N PRO A 304 15.10 3.04 -5.58
CA PRO A 304 14.34 2.83 -4.34
C PRO A 304 14.11 4.14 -3.59
N ALA A 305 12.88 4.34 -3.15
CA ALA A 305 12.43 5.51 -2.40
C ALA A 305 11.88 5.04 -1.03
N PHE A 306 12.55 5.40 0.07
CA PHE A 306 12.20 4.96 1.43
C PHE A 306 10.96 5.67 2.00
N LEU A 307 9.78 5.38 1.47
CA LEU A 307 8.53 6.07 1.78
C LEU A 307 8.12 5.90 3.25
N SER A 308 8.35 4.71 3.81
CA SER A 308 8.07 4.35 5.22
C SER A 308 6.61 4.56 5.63
N TYR A 309 5.66 4.17 4.79
CA TYR A 309 4.24 4.14 5.16
C TYR A 309 3.46 3.02 4.45
N ILE A 310 2.32 2.65 5.02
CA ILE A 310 1.28 1.83 4.38
C ILE A 310 0.13 2.75 4.00
N LEU A 311 -0.41 2.57 2.80
CA LEU A 311 -1.60 3.25 2.31
C LEU A 311 -2.71 2.23 2.16
N ALA A 312 -3.91 2.44 2.70
CA ALA A 312 -5.01 1.50 2.50
C ALA A 312 -6.33 2.19 2.15
N SER A 313 -7.12 1.57 1.28
CA SER A 313 -8.40 2.11 0.78
C SER A 313 -9.22 1.05 0.04
N LYS A 314 -10.55 1.13 0.16
CA LYS A 314 -11.52 0.36 -0.66
C LYS A 314 -11.77 1.01 -2.03
N ASP A 315 -11.44 2.28 -2.16
CA ASP A 315 -11.54 3.03 -3.41
C ASP A 315 -10.13 3.11 -4.04
N PRO A 316 -9.89 2.40 -5.16
CA PRO A 316 -8.58 2.39 -5.81
C PRO A 316 -8.23 3.73 -6.47
N VAL A 317 -9.22 4.55 -6.85
CA VAL A 317 -8.98 5.88 -7.42
C VAL A 317 -8.54 6.82 -6.30
N ALA A 318 -9.20 6.76 -5.15
CA ALA A 318 -8.84 7.55 -3.97
C ALA A 318 -7.45 7.17 -3.45
N HIS A 319 -7.12 5.86 -3.43
CA HIS A 319 -5.80 5.36 -3.09
C HIS A 319 -4.71 6.00 -3.96
N ASP A 320 -4.86 5.92 -5.27
CA ASP A 320 -3.85 6.41 -6.21
C ASP A 320 -3.81 7.95 -6.26
N ALA A 321 -4.93 8.64 -6.04
CA ALA A 321 -4.99 10.08 -5.86
C ALA A 321 -4.24 10.55 -4.61
N VAL A 322 -4.42 9.88 -3.46
CA VAL A 322 -3.68 10.21 -2.24
C VAL A 322 -2.19 9.90 -2.39
N PHE A 323 -1.82 8.79 -3.04
CA PHE A 323 -0.41 8.53 -3.34
C PHE A 323 0.20 9.61 -4.24
N HIS A 324 -0.58 10.11 -5.21
CA HIS A 324 -0.15 11.18 -6.08
C HIS A 324 0.22 12.45 -5.29
N GLU A 325 -0.65 12.89 -4.38
CA GLU A 325 -0.39 14.04 -3.51
C GLU A 325 0.79 13.81 -2.55
N LEU A 326 0.93 12.59 -2.01
CA LEU A 326 2.05 12.22 -1.15
C LEU A 326 3.41 12.32 -1.86
N GLY A 327 3.43 12.11 -3.18
CA GLY A 327 4.62 12.24 -4.03
C GLY A 327 4.89 13.66 -4.55
N LEU A 328 4.01 14.63 -4.25
CA LEU A 328 4.08 16.02 -4.74
C LEU A 328 4.22 16.12 -6.27
N PHE A 329 3.57 15.22 -7.00
CA PHE A 329 3.67 15.22 -8.45
C PHE A 329 2.91 16.40 -9.05
N LEU A 330 3.56 17.16 -9.92
CA LEU A 330 2.95 18.36 -10.52
C LEU A 330 1.81 18.05 -11.50
N ARG A 331 1.83 16.88 -12.13
CA ARG A 331 0.83 16.47 -13.13
C ARG A 331 0.09 15.25 -12.64
N LYS A 332 -1.24 15.36 -12.56
CA LYS A 332 -2.12 14.26 -12.20
C LYS A 332 -2.02 13.13 -13.23
N ALA A 333 -2.02 11.90 -12.74
CA ALA A 333 -2.08 10.73 -13.62
C ALA A 333 -3.40 10.75 -14.41
N LYS A 334 -3.32 10.69 -15.74
CA LYS A 334 -4.47 10.92 -16.63
C LYS A 334 -5.64 9.97 -16.36
N TYR A 335 -5.34 8.72 -16.00
CA TYR A 335 -6.37 7.71 -15.70
C TYR A 335 -7.20 8.05 -14.45
N LEU A 336 -6.72 8.85 -13.50
CA LEU A 336 -7.47 9.17 -12.26
C LEU A 336 -8.74 9.97 -12.57
N GLU A 337 -8.63 10.99 -13.41
CA GLU A 337 -9.78 11.80 -13.82
C GLU A 337 -10.75 11.00 -14.69
N ALA A 338 -10.22 10.17 -15.60
CA ALA A 338 -11.02 9.29 -16.43
C ALA A 338 -11.80 8.27 -15.59
N ALA A 339 -11.14 7.65 -14.60
CA ALA A 339 -11.78 6.70 -13.68
C ALA A 339 -12.87 7.38 -12.85
N SER A 340 -12.61 8.57 -12.33
CA SER A 340 -13.56 9.31 -11.53
C SER A 340 -14.80 9.75 -12.33
N LYS A 341 -14.63 10.16 -13.59
CA LYS A 341 -15.75 10.46 -14.50
C LYS A 341 -16.64 9.26 -14.83
N LEU A 342 -16.13 8.05 -14.66
CA LEU A 342 -16.85 6.79 -14.86
C LEU A 342 -17.37 6.18 -13.55
N ASP A 343 -17.41 6.94 -12.46
CA ASP A 343 -17.86 6.50 -11.13
C ASP A 343 -17.11 5.25 -10.63
N LEU A 344 -15.82 5.14 -10.96
CA LEU A 344 -14.96 4.03 -10.49
C LEU A 344 -14.26 4.33 -9.16
N GLY A 345 -14.45 5.55 -8.66
CA GLY A 345 -13.91 6.05 -7.42
C GLY A 345 -13.74 7.57 -7.44
N GLU A 346 -13.27 8.15 -6.34
CA GLU A 346 -13.06 9.60 -6.22
C GLU A 346 -11.59 9.97 -6.42
N SER A 347 -11.34 11.03 -7.19
CA SER A 347 -9.99 11.54 -7.42
C SER A 347 -9.78 12.95 -6.88
N ASN A 348 -10.83 13.61 -6.40
CA ASN A 348 -10.77 14.89 -5.71
C ASN A 348 -10.46 14.67 -4.22
N ILE A 349 -9.28 15.13 -3.80
CA ILE A 349 -8.76 15.00 -2.43
C ILE A 349 -9.67 15.64 -1.38
N GLU A 350 -10.38 16.71 -1.73
CA GLU A 350 -11.30 17.38 -0.80
C GLU A 350 -12.53 16.54 -0.45
N LYS A 351 -12.85 15.55 -1.29
CA LYS A 351 -13.97 14.61 -1.09
C LYS A 351 -13.52 13.28 -0.51
N ILE A 352 -12.22 13.06 -0.35
CA ILE A 352 -11.65 11.83 0.21
C ILE A 352 -11.38 12.05 1.69
N GLU A 353 -11.95 11.21 2.54
CA GLU A 353 -11.63 11.25 3.97
C GLU A 353 -10.26 10.59 4.21
N VAL A 354 -9.26 11.39 4.59
CA VAL A 354 -7.92 10.89 4.92
C VAL A 354 -7.77 10.72 6.42
N VAL A 355 -7.46 9.50 6.85
CA VAL A 355 -7.29 9.13 8.26
C VAL A 355 -5.87 8.65 8.57
N GLY A 356 -5.49 8.73 9.85
CA GLY A 356 -4.13 8.44 10.30
C GLY A 356 -3.18 9.64 10.12
N ASN A 357 -2.14 9.48 9.33
CA ASN A 357 -1.17 10.54 9.02
C ASN A 357 -1.73 11.50 7.96
N GLU A 358 -1.49 12.80 8.13
CA GLU A 358 -1.94 13.80 7.16
C GLU A 358 -1.07 13.78 5.90
N ILE A 359 -1.68 14.02 4.73
CA ILE A 359 -0.98 14.11 3.43
C ILE A 359 0.16 15.12 3.54
N LYS A 360 -0.14 16.38 3.87
CA LYS A 360 0.85 17.46 3.91
C LYS A 360 1.98 17.21 4.92
N ALA A 361 1.72 16.50 6.02
CA ALA A 361 2.74 16.11 7.02
C ALA A 361 3.57 14.88 6.61
N THR A 362 3.16 14.17 5.56
CA THR A 362 3.79 12.93 5.10
C THR A 362 4.41 13.07 3.72
N ALA A 363 3.92 14.01 2.93
CA ALA A 363 4.33 14.22 1.57
C ALA A 363 5.81 14.59 1.46
N ARG A 364 6.41 14.12 0.37
CA ARG A 364 7.76 14.44 -0.05
C ARG A 364 7.82 14.39 -1.56
N GLU A 365 8.76 15.12 -2.13
CA GLU A 365 8.98 15.09 -3.58
C GLU A 365 9.54 13.73 -4.00
N LEU A 366 8.89 13.12 -4.99
CA LEU A 366 9.40 11.94 -5.69
C LEU A 366 9.80 12.33 -7.10
N LYS A 367 10.99 11.89 -7.51
CA LYS A 367 11.45 12.11 -8.89
C LYS A 367 10.48 11.44 -9.86
N PRO A 368 9.80 12.17 -10.76
CA PRO A 368 8.89 11.57 -11.71
C PRO A 368 9.64 10.65 -12.68
N ALA A 369 8.90 9.74 -13.32
CA ALA A 369 9.46 8.97 -14.43
C ALA A 369 9.69 9.90 -15.62
N ILE A 370 10.95 10.14 -15.96
CA ILE A 370 11.32 10.92 -17.14
C ILE A 370 11.47 9.91 -18.26
N GLY A 371 10.37 9.71 -18.99
CA GLY A 371 10.42 8.91 -20.21
C GLY A 371 11.53 9.40 -21.12
N SER A 372 12.17 8.47 -21.84
CA SER A 372 12.89 8.82 -23.06
C SER A 372 11.90 9.52 -24.01
N LYS A 373 11.82 10.86 -23.98
CA LYS A 373 11.09 11.75 -24.92
C LYS A 373 9.59 11.48 -25.20
N LEU A 374 8.95 10.48 -24.58
CA LEU A 374 7.56 10.09 -24.90
C LEU A 374 6.49 10.94 -24.20
N MET A 375 6.89 11.80 -23.25
CA MET A 375 5.99 12.69 -22.49
C MET A 375 6.19 14.18 -22.82
N GLU A 376 7.15 14.53 -23.70
CA GLU A 376 7.47 15.93 -24.00
C GLU A 376 6.53 16.56 -25.04
N ASN A 377 5.85 15.75 -25.86
CA ASN A 377 4.94 16.25 -26.88
C ASN A 377 3.52 15.71 -26.62
N ASN A 378 2.74 16.47 -25.83
CA ASN A 378 1.29 16.64 -25.95
C ASN A 378 0.81 17.63 -24.89
#